data_AF-A0A3B9A3Q6-F1
#
_entry.id   AF-A0A3B9A3Q6-F1
#
_cell.length_a   1.000
_cell.length_b   1.000
_cell.length_c   1.000
_cell.angle_alpha   90.00
_cell.angle_beta   90.00
_cell.angle_gamma   90.00
#
_symmetry.space_group_name_H-M   'P 1'
#
loop_
_entity.id
_entity.type
_entity.pdbx_description
1 polymer ?
#
loop_
_entity_poly.entity_id
_entity_poly.type
_entity_poly.pdbx_seq_one_letter_code
_entity_poly.pdbx_strand_id
1 'polypeptide(L)'
;LLWGLIAFIFAAVGLSLALGRFHLGLHGQPGAHVEALWSFLGMALVGWLSALIGGCPFRQLIKAGEGDADAGIVVVGMFLGGGLVQTWGIAATAAGVPLAGKVAVLAGLLLVTAATLTFRDRRA
;
A
#
# COMPACT_ATOMS: atom_id res chain seq x y z
N LEU A 1 -0.08 -13.12 14.61
CA LEU A 1 -0.30 -11.82 13.94
C LEU A 1 0.00 -10.64 14.86
N LEU A 2 -0.69 -10.46 16.00
CA LEU A 2 -0.44 -9.35 16.94
C LEU A 2 1.01 -9.24 17.42
N TRP A 3 1.61 -10.35 17.86
CA TRP A 3 3.02 -10.35 18.29
C TRP A 3 4.01 -9.94 17.18
N GLY A 4 3.75 -10.34 15.94
CA GLY A 4 4.58 -9.96 14.79
C GLY A 4 4.47 -8.46 14.47
N LEU A 5 3.27 -7.90 14.54
CA LEU A 5 3.05 -6.45 14.38
C LEU A 5 3.76 -5.66 15.49
N ILE A 6 3.63 -6.11 16.74
CA ILE A 6 4.30 -5.51 17.89
C ILE A 6 5.82 -5.53 17.68
N ALA A 7 6.38 -6.69 17.34
CA ALA A 7 7.81 -6.83 17.06
C ALA A 7 8.26 -5.91 15.92
N PHE A 8 7.47 -5.80 14.84
CA PHE A 8 7.77 -4.91 13.71
C PHE A 8 7.81 -3.43 14.14
N ILE A 9 6.84 -2.98 14.93
CA ILE A 9 6.81 -1.59 15.42
C ILE A 9 8.01 -1.30 16.32
N PHE A 10 8.29 -2.16 17.30
CA PHE A 10 9.41 -1.95 18.22
C PHE A 10 10.76 -2.02 17.51
N ALA A 11 10.94 -2.95 16.56
CA ALA A 11 12.15 -3.03 15.75
C ALA A 11 12.34 -1.78 14.88
N ALA A 12 11.28 -1.31 14.20
CA ALA A 12 11.33 -0.12 13.37
C ALA A 12 11.67 1.13 14.18
N VAL A 13 11.04 1.32 15.34
CA VAL A 13 11.31 2.46 16.23
C VAL A 13 12.71 2.35 16.83
N GLY A 14 13.09 1.19 17.37
CA GLY A 14 14.41 0.99 17.99
C GLY A 14 15.55 1.21 17.01
N LEU A 15 15.45 0.69 15.78
CA LEU A 15 16.45 0.91 14.75
C LEU A 15 16.49 2.38 14.28
N SER A 16 15.33 3.03 14.16
CA SER A 16 15.26 4.45 13.79
C SER A 16 15.92 5.34 14.86
N LEU A 17 15.75 5.02 16.15
CA LEU A 17 16.41 5.71 17.25
C LEU A 17 17.93 5.46 17.24
N ALA A 18 18.36 4.21 17.07
CA ALA A 18 19.78 3.84 17.01
C ALA A 18 20.53 4.53 15.86
N LEU A 19 19.86 4.72 14.72
CA LEU A 19 20.40 5.42 13.54
C LEU A 19 20.26 6.95 13.62
N GLY A 20 19.62 7.49 14.67
CA GLY A 20 19.37 8.93 14.81
C GLY A 20 18.40 9.51 13.75
N ARG A 21 17.59 8.66 13.09
CA ARG A 21 16.65 9.04 12.01
C ARG A 21 15.20 9.14 12.49
N PHE A 22 14.98 9.07 13.80
CA PHE A 22 13.65 9.11 14.38
C PHE A 22 13.11 10.55 14.42
N HIS A 23 12.07 10.82 13.64
CA HIS A 23 11.37 12.11 13.61
C HIS A 23 9.89 11.91 13.97
N LEU A 24 9.48 12.43 15.13
CA LEU A 24 8.08 12.42 15.56
C LEU A 24 7.32 13.57 14.90
N GLY A 25 6.66 13.29 13.77
CA GLY A 25 5.75 14.23 13.11
C GLY A 25 5.25 13.71 11.78
N LEU A 26 4.05 14.10 11.35
CA LEU A 26 3.55 13.76 9.99
C LEU A 26 4.05 14.74 8.91
N HIS A 27 4.39 15.97 9.31
CA HIS A 27 4.81 17.03 8.38
C HIS A 27 6.29 16.93 8.04
N GLY A 28 6.62 17.14 6.77
CA GLY A 28 8.02 17.20 6.30
C GLY A 28 8.72 15.85 6.22
N GLN A 29 8.02 14.74 6.46
CA GLN A 29 8.57 13.41 6.20
C GLN A 29 8.59 13.10 4.69
N PRO A 30 9.62 12.41 4.17
CA PRO A 30 9.69 12.02 2.76
C PRO A 30 8.47 11.20 2.34
N GLY A 31 7.79 11.64 1.27
CA GLY A 31 6.60 10.96 0.74
C GLY A 31 5.32 11.12 1.59
N ALA A 32 5.38 11.78 2.74
CA ALA A 32 4.21 12.07 3.56
C ALA A 32 3.49 13.32 3.07
N HIS A 33 2.17 13.28 3.12
CA HIS A 33 1.28 14.42 2.91
C HIS A 33 0.27 14.47 4.05
N VAL A 34 -0.35 15.63 4.26
CA VAL A 34 -1.22 15.87 5.43
C VAL A 34 -2.71 15.79 5.11
N GLU A 35 -3.06 15.58 3.84
CA GLU A 35 -4.44 15.37 3.40
C GLU A 35 -4.98 14.01 3.87
N ALA A 36 -5.52 13.95 5.10
CA ALA A 36 -5.96 12.73 5.76
C ALA A 36 -6.99 11.92 4.95
N LEU A 37 -7.88 12.58 4.21
CA LEU A 37 -8.86 11.91 3.34
C LEU A 37 -8.18 11.02 2.31
N TRP A 38 -7.15 11.52 1.64
CA TRP A 38 -6.45 10.76 0.60
C TRP A 38 -5.58 9.65 1.18
N SER A 39 -5.02 9.85 2.38
CA SER A 39 -4.32 8.79 3.10
C SER A 39 -5.29 7.65 3.47
N PHE A 40 -6.48 8.00 3.96
CA PHE A 40 -7.52 7.03 4.28
C PHE A 40 -7.99 6.26 3.03
N LEU A 41 -8.35 6.97 1.96
CA LEU A 41 -8.82 6.35 0.71
C LEU A 41 -7.74 5.47 0.06
N GLY A 42 -6.49 5.93 0.05
CA GLY A 42 -5.36 5.15 -0.47
C GLY A 42 -5.15 3.86 0.33
N MET A 43 -5.13 3.95 1.67
CA MET A 43 -4.98 2.77 2.51
C MET A 43 -6.21 1.85 2.48
N ALA A 44 -7.41 2.40 2.32
CA ALA A 44 -8.64 1.62 2.12
C ALA A 44 -8.56 0.81 0.81
N LEU A 45 -8.07 1.41 -0.28
CA LEU A 45 -7.82 0.71 -1.54
C LEU A 45 -6.80 -0.42 -1.37
N VAL A 46 -5.66 -0.15 -0.72
CA VAL A 46 -4.63 -1.17 -0.44
C VAL A 46 -5.20 -2.31 0.42
N GLY A 47 -6.01 -1.99 1.44
CA GLY A 47 -6.66 -2.98 2.30
C GLY A 47 -7.66 -3.85 1.52
N TRP A 48 -8.47 -3.24 0.66
CA TRP A 48 -9.42 -3.98 -0.18
C TRP A 48 -8.71 -4.91 -1.16
N LEU A 49 -7.67 -4.42 -1.84
CA LEU A 49 -6.83 -5.26 -2.71
C LEU A 49 -6.20 -6.41 -1.92
N SER A 50 -5.67 -6.13 -0.73
CA SER A 50 -5.06 -7.16 0.15
C SER A 50 -6.06 -8.25 0.54
N ALA A 51 -7.33 -7.91 0.72
CA ALA A 51 -8.39 -8.89 0.95
C ALA A 51 -8.68 -9.75 -0.29
N LEU A 52 -8.70 -9.14 -1.49
CA LEU A 52 -8.94 -9.86 -2.75
C LEU A 52 -7.81 -10.83 -3.10
N ILE A 53 -6.55 -10.44 -2.92
CA ILE A 53 -5.38 -11.28 -3.24
C ILE A 53 -5.00 -12.26 -2.12
N GLY A 54 -5.76 -12.29 -1.01
CA GLY A 54 -5.52 -13.22 0.10
C GLY A 54 -4.26 -12.93 0.94
N GLY A 55 -3.80 -11.68 0.98
CA GLY A 55 -2.62 -11.30 1.77
C GLY A 55 -2.20 -9.84 1.62
N CYS A 56 -1.53 -9.30 2.63
CA CYS A 56 -0.89 -7.99 2.58
C CYS A 56 0.38 -8.02 1.70
N PRO A 57 0.92 -6.85 1.28
CA PRO A 57 2.10 -6.79 0.42
C PRO A 57 3.29 -7.64 0.93
N PHE A 58 3.55 -7.60 2.24
CA PHE A 58 4.63 -8.37 2.85
C PHE A 58 4.41 -9.89 2.79
N ARG A 59 3.16 -10.36 2.96
CA ARG A 59 2.84 -11.78 2.85
C ARG A 59 3.05 -12.28 1.42
N GLN A 60 2.73 -11.48 0.41
CA GLN A 60 2.94 -11.86 -0.99
C GLN A 60 4.43 -12.02 -1.30
N LEU A 61 5.29 -11.18 -0.72
CA LEU A 61 6.74 -11.35 -0.85
C LEU A 61 7.24 -12.66 -0.25
N ILE A 62 6.74 -13.04 0.93
CA ILE A 62 7.09 -14.33 1.55
C ILE A 62 6.61 -15.50 0.70
N LYS A 63 5.33 -15.49 0.30
CA LYS A 63 4.75 -16.55 -0.55
C LYS A 63 5.50 -16.71 -1.88
N ALA A 64 5.85 -15.60 -2.53
CA ALA A 64 6.67 -15.63 -3.74
C ALA A 64 8.04 -16.30 -3.49
N GLY A 65 8.65 -16.06 -2.32
CA GLY A 65 9.89 -16.73 -1.90
C GLY A 65 9.73 -18.21 -1.56
N GLU A 66 8.53 -18.65 -1.17
CA GLU A 66 8.17 -20.05 -0.95
C GLU A 66 7.85 -20.81 -2.25
N GLY A 67 7.83 -20.12 -3.40
CA GLY A 67 7.59 -20.71 -4.72
C GLY A 67 6.14 -20.58 -5.22
N ASP A 68 5.31 -19.74 -4.58
CA ASP A 68 3.96 -19.42 -5.06
C ASP A 68 4.04 -18.51 -6.31
N ALA A 69 3.69 -19.05 -7.47
CA ALA A 69 3.73 -18.34 -8.74
C ALA A 69 2.69 -17.20 -8.81
N ASP A 70 1.52 -17.36 -8.19
CA ASP A 70 0.48 -16.34 -8.17
C ASP A 70 0.94 -15.14 -7.36
N ALA A 71 1.52 -15.39 -6.18
CA ALA A 71 2.14 -14.35 -5.36
C ALA A 71 3.33 -13.68 -6.10
N GLY A 72 4.10 -14.44 -6.87
CA GLY A 72 5.18 -13.92 -7.72
C GLY A 72 4.69 -12.88 -8.73
N ILE A 73 3.59 -13.16 -9.43
CA ILE A 73 2.98 -12.21 -10.38
C ILE A 73 2.49 -10.95 -9.66
N VAL A 74 1.89 -11.09 -8.48
CA VAL A 74 1.45 -9.94 -7.66
C VAL A 74 2.66 -9.07 -7.29
N VAL A 75 3.78 -9.67 -6.88
CA VAL A 75 5.01 -8.92 -6.54
C VAL A 75 5.53 -8.15 -7.74
N VAL A 76 5.60 -8.77 -8.93
CA VAL A 76 5.98 -8.08 -10.16
C VAL A 76 5.04 -6.91 -10.46
N GLY A 77 3.72 -7.12 -10.32
CA GLY A 77 2.73 -6.07 -10.48
C GLY A 77 2.92 -4.90 -9.51
N MET A 78 3.23 -5.18 -8.24
CA MET A 78 3.55 -4.16 -7.23
C MET A 78 4.80 -3.36 -7.60
N PHE A 79 5.86 -4.01 -8.09
CA PHE A 79 7.08 -3.34 -8.55
C PHE A 79 6.83 -2.43 -9.75
N LEU A 80 6.15 -2.94 -10.78
CA LEU A 80 5.81 -2.15 -11.97
C LEU A 80 4.92 -0.95 -11.62
N GLY A 81 3.89 -1.17 -10.80
CA GLY A 81 3.00 -0.11 -10.33
C GLY A 81 3.74 0.97 -9.54
N GLY A 82 4.61 0.57 -8.59
CA GLY A 82 5.44 1.52 -7.83
C GLY A 82 6.38 2.34 -8.73
N GLY A 83 7.01 1.70 -9.71
CA GLY A 83 7.84 2.36 -10.71
C GLY A 83 7.07 3.39 -11.55
N LEU A 84 5.86 3.04 -12.00
CA LEU A 84 4.99 3.96 -12.75
C LEU A 84 4.57 5.18 -11.91
N VAL A 85 4.19 4.97 -10.65
CA VAL A 85 3.81 6.06 -9.74
C VAL A 85 4.95 7.08 -9.60
N GLN A 86 6.19 6.61 -9.52
CA GLN A 86 7.37 7.48 -9.40
C GLN A 86 7.73 8.16 -10.72
N THR A 87 7.64 7.45 -11.85
CA THR A 87 8.05 7.92 -13.18
C THR A 87 7.07 8.96 -13.74
N TRP A 88 5.78 8.78 -13.49
CA TRP A 88 4.73 9.71 -13.94
C TRP A 88 4.44 10.84 -12.95
N GLY A 89 5.17 10.92 -11.83
CA GLY A 89 4.99 11.98 -10.84
C GLY A 89 3.63 11.97 -10.14
N ILE A 90 3.03 10.79 -10.00
CA ILE A 90 1.71 10.59 -9.37
C ILE A 90 1.84 10.45 -7.85
N ALA A 91 3.06 10.20 -7.35
CA ALA A 91 3.37 10.13 -5.93
C ALA A 91 2.99 11.43 -5.19
N ALA A 92 2.39 11.26 -4.02
CA ALA A 92 2.16 12.37 -3.11
C ALA A 92 3.47 12.90 -2.53
N THR A 93 3.49 14.19 -2.21
CA THR A 93 4.65 14.86 -1.62
C THR A 93 4.21 15.69 -0.41
N ALA A 94 5.17 16.31 0.27
CA ALA A 94 4.87 17.26 1.35
C ALA A 94 3.99 18.44 0.88
N ALA A 95 3.98 18.76 -0.42
CA ALA A 95 3.12 19.78 -1.00
C ALA A 95 1.65 19.32 -1.19
N GLY A 96 1.36 18.03 -0.99
CA GLY A 96 0.03 17.44 -1.14
C GLY A 96 -0.03 16.32 -2.17
N VAL A 97 -1.25 15.85 -2.41
CA VAL A 97 -1.54 14.80 -3.40
C VAL A 97 -1.82 15.44 -4.76
N PRO A 98 -1.09 15.08 -5.83
CA PRO A 98 -1.32 15.64 -7.16
C PRO A 98 -2.71 15.24 -7.69
N LEU A 99 -3.27 16.06 -8.58
CA LEU A 99 -4.60 15.77 -9.17
C LEU A 99 -4.63 14.39 -9.86
N ALA A 100 -3.58 14.02 -10.58
CA ALA A 100 -3.44 12.70 -11.18
C ALA A 100 -3.45 11.58 -10.13
N GLY A 101 -2.85 11.80 -8.95
CA GLY A 101 -2.88 10.85 -7.83
C GLY A 101 -4.28 10.68 -7.23
N LYS A 102 -5.00 11.79 -7.09
CA LYS A 102 -6.41 11.79 -6.66
C LYS A 102 -7.28 10.97 -7.62
N VAL A 103 -7.12 11.21 -8.92
CA VAL A 103 -7.82 10.46 -9.97
C VAL A 103 -7.43 8.98 -9.96
N ALA A 104 -6.15 8.65 -9.79
CA ALA A 104 -5.67 7.27 -9.74
C ALA A 104 -6.29 6.48 -8.57
N VAL A 105 -6.38 7.09 -7.38
CA VAL A 105 -7.04 6.46 -6.22
C VAL A 105 -8.52 6.19 -6.49
N LEU A 106 -9.24 7.17 -7.04
CA LEU A 106 -10.66 7.02 -7.36
C LEU A 106 -10.90 5.97 -8.46
N ALA A 107 -10.08 5.98 -9.52
CA ALA A 107 -10.11 4.97 -10.57
C ALA A 107 -9.81 3.57 -10.01
N GLY A 108 -8.82 3.44 -9.12
CA GLY A 108 -8.51 2.19 -8.44
C GLY A 108 -9.69 1.67 -7.61
N LEU A 109 -10.34 2.54 -6.82
CA LEU A 109 -11.54 2.17 -6.06
C LEU A 109 -12.69 1.72 -6.97
N LEU A 110 -12.92 2.41 -8.09
CA LEU A 110 -13.93 2.03 -9.09
C LEU A 110 -13.62 0.67 -9.72
N LEU A 111 -12.37 0.42 -10.10
CA LEU A 111 -11.95 -0.86 -10.69
C LEU A 111 -12.09 -2.01 -9.69
N VAL A 112 -11.67 -1.80 -8.44
CA VAL A 112 -11.73 -2.82 -7.39
C VAL A 112 -13.17 -3.13 -7.00
N THR A 113 -14.03 -2.11 -6.90
CA THR A 113 -15.46 -2.31 -6.63
C THR A 113 -16.14 -3.02 -7.80
N ALA A 114 -15.87 -2.62 -9.05
CA ALA A 114 -16.39 -3.30 -10.23
C ALA A 114 -15.96 -4.77 -10.26
N ALA A 115 -14.67 -5.06 -10.10
CA ALA A 115 -14.13 -6.41 -10.06
C ALA A 115 -14.76 -7.23 -8.93
N THR A 116 -14.90 -6.64 -7.74
CA THR A 116 -15.53 -7.33 -6.61
C THR A 116 -16.98 -7.69 -6.94
N LEU A 117 -17.75 -6.78 -7.57
CA LEU A 117 -19.15 -7.03 -7.90
C LEU A 117 -19.33 -8.03 -9.07
N THR A 118 -18.41 -8.04 -10.05
CA THR A 118 -18.47 -8.95 -11.19
C THR A 118 -18.06 -10.37 -10.82
N PHE A 119 -17.03 -10.52 -9.98
CA PHE A 119 -16.51 -11.82 -9.56
C PHE A 119 -17.13 -12.31 -8.24
N ARG A 120 -18.12 -11.60 -7.69
CA ARG A 120 -18.84 -12.05 -6.49
C ARG A 120 -19.65 -13.29 -6.83
N ASP A 121 -19.25 -14.42 -6.27
CA ASP A 121 -20.05 -15.64 -6.24
C ASP A 121 -21.41 -15.35 -5.62
N ARG A 122 -22.46 -15.37 -6.44
CA ARG A 122 -23.85 -15.27 -6.00
C ARG A 122 -24.34 -16.66 -5.60
N ARG A 123 -23.77 -17.23 -4.54
CA ARG A 123 -24.34 -18.43 -3.94
C ARG A 123 -25.60 -18.01 -3.17
N ALA A 124 -26.75 -18.37 -3.73
CA ALA A 124 -28.05 -18.36 -3.07
C ALA A 124 -28.14 -19.50 -2.05
#